data_AF-A0A445GFB4-F1
#
_entry.id   AF-A0A445GFB4-F1
#
_cell.length_a   1.000
_cell.length_b   1.000
_cell.length_c   1.000
_cell.angle_alpha   90.00
_cell.angle_beta   90.00
_cell.angle_gamma   90.00
#
_symmetry.space_group_name_H-M   'P 1'
#
loop_
_entity.id
_entity.type
_entity.pdbx_description
1 polymer ?
#
loop_
_entity_poly.entity_id
_entity_poly.type
_entity_poly.pdbx_seq_one_letter_code
_entity_poly.pdbx_strand_id
1 'polypeptide(L)'
;MEPPTGFSASLLSFIRFLPFFIGLLLLGTTKGILFCPLICLIIATGNTAIILGLWIVHAVWTYYCVVRAKQFGPILKLVIGLCVLPVLLVVYPIVGILGSIVGGAAYGFLSPIFATLEAVEEGKDDKFYHCFIDGTWSTVEKSCMVVRDVNDVCFLSYFSVMDDLRQKGPPNAKYYEIRLLYIPGALIAAVIGIIVDLPIISFVALCKGPYMLFKGWHRLFHDLVGREGPFLETICVPFAGLAILLWPLAVAGAILASMLTSFFLGAYAGIVAYQESSFLFGLSYVVAALAIYDEYSNDILDMPEGSCFPRPQFRKEVDTSQRTSNSNSVLRPSSFRKAPSRTSSMKNNNIAELKSFELLDALFKECFRVGEKLVSEGIITRKDIKEANSGNGSRVISIGLPAYCLVQGLLRSAKLNSVGIMISDETELTTSNRPRETFFDWFVNPLLIIKEQIKAENLSVSEEDYLCKLVLLSGDADRLKNSSVGPAPESEVKRAELEALARRLQGITKSMSRFPTFKRRFDDLVRSLSDDLTEIHGGPIMTRSKSAFARLISLKSFKGTRANGSAQGSQHVAKDLENS
;
A
#
# COMPACT_ATOMS: atom_id res chain seq x y z
N MET A 1 -36.87 4.08 2.81
CA MET A 1 -37.83 5.16 2.47
C MET A 1 -37.75 5.38 0.98
N GLU A 2 -38.86 5.28 0.24
CA GLU A 2 -38.87 5.60 -1.18
C GLU A 2 -38.42 7.05 -1.41
N PRO A 3 -37.53 7.32 -2.38
CA PRO A 3 -37.03 8.67 -2.60
C PRO A 3 -38.16 9.57 -3.10
N PRO A 4 -38.31 10.78 -2.54
CA PRO A 4 -39.33 11.72 -2.99
C PRO A 4 -39.11 12.08 -4.47
N THR A 5 -40.15 11.93 -5.29
CA THR A 5 -40.16 12.30 -6.69
C THR A 5 -40.52 13.78 -6.84
N GLY A 6 -39.52 14.61 -7.13
CA GLY A 6 -39.68 16.05 -7.40
C GLY A 6 -38.65 16.92 -6.69
N PHE A 7 -38.15 17.95 -7.39
CA PHE A 7 -37.11 18.87 -6.90
C PHE A 7 -37.48 19.51 -5.55
N SER A 8 -38.73 19.97 -5.38
CA SER A 8 -39.21 20.60 -4.15
C SER A 8 -39.34 19.63 -2.97
N ALA A 9 -39.73 18.38 -3.22
CA ALA A 9 -39.84 17.36 -2.18
C ALA A 9 -38.45 16.85 -1.73
N SER A 10 -37.49 16.78 -2.67
CA SER A 10 -36.08 16.54 -2.37
C SER A 10 -35.46 17.68 -1.56
N LEU A 11 -35.74 18.94 -1.93
CA LEU A 11 -35.27 20.13 -1.21
C LEU A 11 -35.85 20.21 0.21
N LEU A 12 -37.13 19.89 0.39
CA LEU A 12 -37.76 19.88 1.71
C LEU A 12 -37.22 18.75 2.59
N SER A 13 -36.96 17.56 2.01
CA SER A 13 -36.30 16.45 2.70
C SER A 13 -34.87 16.83 3.12
N PHE A 14 -34.12 17.51 2.25
CA PHE A 14 -32.80 18.06 2.55
C PHE A 14 -32.82 19.04 3.73
N ILE A 15 -33.73 20.01 3.71
CA ILE A 15 -33.89 21.00 4.79
C ILE A 15 -34.26 20.31 6.13
N ARG A 16 -35.08 19.25 6.10
CA ARG A 16 -35.45 18.49 7.30
C ARG A 16 -34.32 17.60 7.82
N PHE A 17 -33.44 17.13 6.94
CA PHE A 17 -32.31 16.31 7.29
C PHE A 17 -31.10 17.12 7.82
N LEU A 18 -31.00 18.39 7.40
CA LEU A 18 -29.90 19.28 7.78
C LEU A 18 -29.68 19.42 9.31
N PRO A 19 -30.71 19.58 10.17
CA PRO A 19 -30.51 19.64 11.62
C PRO A 19 -29.98 18.34 12.22
N PHE A 20 -30.43 17.19 11.70
CA PHE A 20 -29.95 15.87 12.13
C PHE A 20 -28.47 15.69 11.77
N PHE A 21 -28.09 16.08 10.56
CA PHE A 21 -26.69 16.06 10.15
C PHE A 21 -25.82 17.02 10.95
N ILE A 22 -26.27 18.26 11.16
CA ILE A 22 -25.56 19.24 12.00
C ILE A 22 -25.38 18.66 13.41
N GLY A 23 -26.41 17.98 13.96
CA GLY A 23 -26.31 17.27 15.23
C GLY A 23 -25.23 16.19 15.25
N LEU A 24 -25.15 15.35 14.22
CA LEU A 24 -24.12 14.32 14.09
C LEU A 24 -22.72 14.90 13.90
N LEU A 25 -22.59 15.96 13.10
CA LEU A 25 -21.32 16.64 12.88
C LEU A 25 -20.85 17.33 14.16
N LEU A 26 -21.75 17.99 14.91
CA LEU A 26 -21.45 18.57 16.22
C LEU A 26 -21.05 17.50 17.23
N LEU A 27 -21.76 16.36 17.26
CA LEU A 27 -21.42 15.23 18.12
C LEU A 27 -20.02 14.67 17.76
N GLY A 28 -19.77 14.39 16.49
CA GLY A 28 -18.48 13.93 15.98
C GLY A 28 -17.36 14.93 16.26
N THR A 29 -17.60 16.22 16.06
CA THR A 29 -16.64 17.31 16.34
C THR A 29 -16.35 17.40 17.83
N THR A 30 -17.36 17.29 18.68
CA THR A 30 -17.20 17.31 20.14
C THR A 30 -16.35 16.12 20.59
N LYS A 31 -16.62 14.92 20.08
CA LYS A 31 -15.77 13.73 20.31
C LYS A 31 -14.35 13.96 19.80
N GLY A 32 -14.21 14.50 18.59
CA GLY A 32 -12.93 14.83 17.97
C GLY A 32 -12.11 15.75 18.87
N ILE A 33 -12.71 16.85 19.35
CA ILE A 33 -12.06 17.80 20.27
C ILE A 33 -11.69 17.13 21.60
N LEU A 34 -12.55 16.27 22.15
CA LEU A 34 -12.32 15.60 23.43
C LEU A 34 -11.19 14.56 23.36
N PHE A 35 -11.19 13.72 22.32
CA PHE A 35 -10.23 12.62 22.19
C PHE A 35 -8.94 13.01 21.45
N CYS A 36 -8.94 14.07 20.64
CA CYS A 36 -7.77 14.51 19.88
C CYS A 36 -6.53 14.74 20.75
N PRO A 37 -6.58 15.45 21.90
CA PRO A 37 -5.41 15.64 22.75
C PRO A 37 -4.80 14.32 23.24
N LEU A 38 -5.66 13.38 23.67
CA LEU A 38 -5.22 12.07 24.14
C LEU A 38 -4.60 11.23 23.01
N ILE A 39 -5.25 11.16 21.85
CA ILE A 39 -4.78 10.38 20.70
C ILE A 39 -3.48 10.98 20.14
N CYS A 40 -3.42 12.30 20.02
CA CYS A 40 -2.21 13.01 19.61
C CYS A 40 -1.06 12.75 20.59
N LEU A 41 -1.33 12.76 21.91
CA LEU A 41 -0.34 12.42 22.92
C LEU A 41 0.17 10.98 22.76
N ILE A 42 -0.72 9.99 22.62
CA ILE A 42 -0.34 8.58 22.44
C ILE A 42 0.58 8.41 21.22
N ILE A 43 0.14 8.93 20.06
CA ILE A 43 0.89 8.79 18.80
C ILE A 43 2.21 9.57 18.86
N ALA A 44 2.17 10.84 19.27
CA ALA A 44 3.35 11.69 19.30
C ALA A 44 4.39 11.16 20.28
N THR A 45 4.02 10.84 21.53
CA THR A 45 4.96 10.32 22.52
C THR A 45 5.46 8.92 22.17
N GLY A 46 4.57 8.04 21.71
CA GLY A 46 4.93 6.66 21.33
C GLY A 46 5.91 6.64 20.17
N ASN A 47 5.60 7.34 19.09
CA ASN A 47 6.49 7.42 17.93
C ASN A 47 7.79 8.15 18.26
N THR A 48 7.73 9.23 19.05
CA THR A 48 8.95 9.96 19.47
C THR A 48 9.87 9.07 20.29
N ALA A 49 9.33 8.29 21.24
CA ALA A 49 10.09 7.35 22.04
C ALA A 49 10.77 6.28 21.16
N ILE A 50 10.05 5.72 20.18
CA ILE A 50 10.59 4.73 19.24
C ILE A 50 11.69 5.36 18.37
N ILE A 51 11.41 6.51 17.76
CA ILE A 51 12.34 7.21 16.86
C ILE A 51 13.63 7.54 17.61
N LEU A 52 13.55 8.20 18.76
CA LEU A 52 14.73 8.59 19.53
C LEU A 52 15.46 7.38 20.12
N GLY A 53 14.72 6.39 20.63
CA GLY A 53 15.29 5.18 21.21
C GLY A 53 16.07 4.33 20.21
N LEU A 54 15.62 4.26 18.95
CA LEU A 54 16.30 3.51 17.88
C LEU A 54 17.24 4.35 17.03
N TRP A 55 17.22 5.67 17.16
CA TRP A 55 17.97 6.57 16.27
C TRP A 55 19.47 6.23 16.20
N ILE A 56 20.11 6.03 17.35
CA ILE A 56 21.54 5.69 17.42
C ILE A 56 21.81 4.33 16.76
N VAL A 57 20.94 3.34 17.03
CA VAL A 57 21.07 1.99 16.45
C VAL A 57 20.92 2.05 14.93
N HIS A 58 19.92 2.77 14.43
CA HIS A 58 19.68 3.00 13.00
C HIS A 58 20.85 3.73 12.35
N ALA A 59 21.40 4.76 13.00
CA ALA A 59 22.57 5.48 12.51
C ALA A 59 23.77 4.54 12.34
N VAL A 60 24.16 3.83 13.41
CA VAL A 60 25.30 2.90 13.40
C VAL A 60 25.08 1.79 12.36
N TRP A 61 23.88 1.21 12.31
CA TRP A 61 23.55 0.17 11.34
C TRP A 61 23.60 0.67 9.90
N THR A 62 23.13 1.89 9.64
CA THR A 62 23.18 2.49 8.30
C THR A 62 24.61 2.68 7.83
N TYR A 63 25.44 3.29 8.67
CA TYR A 63 26.86 3.47 8.35
C TYR A 63 27.54 2.13 8.09
N TYR A 64 27.28 1.14 8.96
CA TYR A 64 27.80 -0.20 8.78
C TYR A 64 27.39 -0.83 7.45
N CYS A 65 26.10 -0.77 7.09
CA CYS A 65 25.58 -1.33 5.84
C CYS A 65 26.17 -0.64 4.61
N VAL A 66 26.27 0.69 4.61
CA VAL A 66 26.83 1.47 3.48
C VAL A 66 28.30 1.15 3.26
N VAL A 67 29.10 1.05 4.34
CA VAL A 67 30.51 0.67 4.23
C VAL A 67 30.66 -0.76 3.71
N ARG A 68 29.83 -1.68 4.20
CA ARG A 68 29.85 -3.10 3.78
C ARG A 68 29.19 -3.38 2.43
N ALA A 69 28.40 -2.45 1.90
CA ALA A 69 27.71 -2.62 0.63
C ALA A 69 28.72 -2.87 -0.49
N LYS A 70 28.59 -4.01 -1.18
CA LYS A 70 29.45 -4.36 -2.32
C LYS A 70 28.99 -3.73 -3.62
N GLN A 71 27.77 -3.19 -3.63
CA GLN A 71 27.14 -2.57 -4.78
C GLN A 71 27.64 -1.13 -5.01
N PHE A 72 28.21 -0.47 -4.00
CA PHE A 72 28.70 0.91 -4.09
C PHE A 72 30.21 0.94 -4.28
N GLY A 73 30.69 1.81 -5.18
CA GLY A 73 32.11 2.10 -5.30
C GLY A 73 32.63 3.02 -4.19
N PRO A 74 33.95 3.21 -4.12
CA PRO A 74 34.61 3.90 -3.01
C PRO A 74 34.21 5.37 -2.90
N ILE A 75 34.08 6.09 -4.02
CA ILE A 75 33.72 7.51 -4.00
C ILE A 75 32.25 7.66 -3.59
N LEU A 76 31.36 6.82 -4.12
CA LEU A 76 29.95 6.85 -3.74
C LEU A 76 29.76 6.59 -2.24
N LYS A 77 30.50 5.65 -1.65
CA LYS A 77 30.48 5.40 -0.20
C LYS A 77 30.92 6.62 0.61
N LEU A 78 31.98 7.30 0.18
CA LEU A 78 32.48 8.50 0.84
C LEU A 78 31.44 9.63 0.79
N VAL A 79 30.85 9.88 -0.38
CA VAL A 79 29.81 10.91 -0.54
C VAL A 79 28.56 10.58 0.29
N ILE A 80 28.08 9.33 0.23
CA ILE A 80 26.93 8.91 1.04
C ILE A 80 27.25 9.07 2.52
N GLY A 81 28.40 8.55 2.98
CA GLY A 81 28.79 8.57 4.38
C GLY A 81 29.01 9.95 4.97
N LEU A 82 29.65 10.86 4.22
CA LEU A 82 30.05 12.18 4.71
C LEU A 82 29.01 13.27 4.45
N CYS A 83 28.28 13.20 3.33
CA CYS A 83 27.38 14.29 2.92
C CYS A 83 25.91 13.93 3.06
N VAL A 84 25.51 12.71 2.67
CA VAL A 84 24.09 12.33 2.58
C VAL A 84 23.55 11.82 3.91
N LEU A 85 24.24 10.86 4.52
CA LEU A 85 23.78 10.22 5.76
C LEU A 85 23.63 11.20 6.93
N PRO A 86 24.56 12.14 7.20
CA PRO A 86 24.38 13.09 8.30
C PRO A 86 23.11 13.92 8.14
N VAL A 87 22.84 14.41 6.93
CA VAL A 87 21.62 15.18 6.64
C VAL A 87 20.39 14.32 6.84
N LEU A 88 20.35 13.11 6.28
CA LEU A 88 19.21 12.20 6.44
C LEU A 88 18.97 11.81 7.90
N LEU A 89 20.03 11.54 8.66
CA LEU A 89 19.93 11.15 10.07
C LEU A 89 19.45 12.29 10.96
N VAL A 90 19.72 13.55 10.62
CA VAL A 90 19.18 14.72 11.34
C VAL A 90 17.75 15.03 10.90
N VAL A 91 17.46 14.96 9.60
CA VAL A 91 16.12 15.29 9.05
C VAL A 91 15.09 14.23 9.43
N TYR A 92 15.44 12.95 9.39
CA TYR A 92 14.53 11.82 9.70
C TYR A 92 13.79 11.98 11.05
N PRO A 93 14.45 12.19 12.19
CA PRO A 93 13.75 12.32 13.47
C PRO A 93 12.89 13.59 13.52
N ILE A 94 13.35 14.71 12.94
CA ILE A 94 12.58 15.96 12.90
C ILE A 94 11.27 15.75 12.13
N VAL A 95 11.37 15.20 10.92
CA VAL A 95 10.20 14.93 10.06
C VAL A 95 9.30 13.87 10.70
N GLY A 96 9.87 12.82 11.30
CA GLY A 96 9.11 11.76 11.97
C GLY A 96 8.33 12.27 13.18
N ILE A 97 8.92 13.13 14.01
CA ILE A 97 8.26 13.72 15.19
C ILE A 97 7.18 14.72 14.75
N LEU A 98 7.52 15.67 13.86
CA LEU A 98 6.55 16.64 13.35
C LEU A 98 5.38 15.95 12.63
N GLY A 99 5.69 14.95 11.80
CA GLY A 99 4.69 14.13 11.12
C GLY A 99 3.81 13.35 12.09
N SER A 100 4.35 12.88 13.22
CA SER A 100 3.57 12.19 14.26
C SER A 100 2.65 13.14 15.02
N ILE A 101 3.06 14.37 15.28
CA ILE A 101 2.22 15.41 15.92
C ILE A 101 1.07 15.79 14.97
N VAL A 102 1.39 16.16 13.73
CA VAL A 102 0.39 16.58 12.74
C VAL A 102 -0.54 15.42 12.39
N GLY A 103 0.03 14.24 12.12
CA GLY A 103 -0.74 13.03 11.82
C GLY A 103 -1.59 12.57 13.00
N GLY A 104 -1.06 12.65 14.22
CA GLY A 104 -1.80 12.32 15.44
C GLY A 104 -2.97 13.26 15.69
N ALA A 105 -2.78 14.57 15.49
CA ALA A 105 -3.86 15.56 15.59
C ALA A 105 -4.93 15.36 14.51
N ALA A 106 -4.52 15.16 13.24
CA ALA A 106 -5.44 14.91 12.14
C ALA A 106 -6.24 13.63 12.36
N TYR A 107 -5.56 12.53 12.73
CA TYR A 107 -6.20 11.24 13.00
C TYR A 107 -7.15 11.33 14.22
N GLY A 108 -6.69 11.95 15.31
CA GLY A 108 -7.47 12.10 16.53
C GLY A 108 -8.71 12.97 16.37
N PHE A 109 -8.68 13.96 15.47
CA PHE A 109 -9.83 14.80 15.17
C PHE A 109 -10.78 14.16 14.15
N LEU A 110 -10.27 13.60 13.06
CA LEU A 110 -11.09 13.11 11.94
C LEU A 110 -11.67 11.72 12.18
N SER A 111 -10.94 10.80 12.84
CA SER A 111 -11.40 9.42 13.03
C SER A 111 -12.71 9.34 13.84
N PRO A 112 -12.90 10.10 14.94
CA PRO A 112 -14.18 10.10 15.66
C PRO A 112 -15.35 10.69 14.85
N ILE A 113 -15.07 11.67 13.98
CA ILE A 113 -16.08 12.27 13.08
C ILE A 113 -16.56 11.22 12.08
N PHE A 114 -15.64 10.57 11.37
CA PHE A 114 -16.00 9.54 10.39
C PHE A 114 -16.73 8.37 11.04
N ALA A 115 -16.28 7.89 12.20
CA ALA A 115 -16.96 6.80 12.91
C ALA A 115 -18.39 7.16 13.35
N THR A 116 -18.64 8.43 13.72
CA THR A 116 -19.98 8.91 14.10
C THR A 116 -20.90 8.97 12.88
N LEU A 117 -20.37 9.28 11.69
CA LEU A 117 -21.14 9.30 10.46
C LEU A 117 -21.41 7.88 9.92
N GLU A 118 -20.42 6.98 10.00
CA GLU A 118 -20.53 5.57 9.62
C GLU A 118 -21.49 4.78 10.53
N ALA A 119 -21.70 5.23 11.77
CA ALA A 119 -22.69 4.64 12.68
C ALA A 119 -24.15 4.76 12.19
N VAL A 120 -24.42 5.65 11.22
CA VAL A 120 -25.76 5.90 10.68
C VAL A 120 -26.07 5.03 9.45
N GLU A 121 -25.04 4.40 8.87
CA GLU A 121 -25.11 3.52 7.70
C GLU A 121 -26.02 2.29 7.96
N GLU A 122 -26.58 1.74 6.89
CA GLU A 122 -27.56 0.65 6.96
C GLU A 122 -26.90 -0.66 7.42
N GLY A 123 -27.42 -1.30 8.49
CA GLY A 123 -26.94 -2.62 8.96
C GLY A 123 -26.46 -2.73 10.41
N LYS A 124 -26.49 -1.65 11.22
CA LYS A 124 -26.20 -1.70 12.67
C LYS A 124 -27.48 -1.67 13.51
N ASP A 125 -27.59 -2.56 14.49
CA ASP A 125 -28.63 -2.54 15.52
C ASP A 125 -28.38 -1.34 16.48
N ASP A 126 -29.44 -0.63 16.88
CA ASP A 126 -29.37 0.57 17.74
C ASP A 126 -28.39 1.68 17.26
N LYS A 127 -28.75 2.30 16.14
CA LYS A 127 -27.99 3.40 15.50
C LYS A 127 -27.66 4.54 16.45
N PHE A 128 -28.53 4.86 17.41
CA PHE A 128 -28.31 5.96 18.35
C PHE A 128 -27.16 5.64 19.31
N TYR A 129 -27.14 4.45 19.89
CA TYR A 129 -26.05 4.01 20.76
C TYR A 129 -24.69 4.02 20.03
N HIS A 130 -24.65 3.48 18.81
CA HIS A 130 -23.42 3.48 18.01
C HIS A 130 -22.95 4.88 17.64
N CYS A 131 -23.85 5.84 17.41
CA CYS A 131 -23.47 7.24 17.20
C CYS A 131 -22.76 7.86 18.41
N PHE A 132 -22.90 7.34 19.64
CA PHE A 132 -22.16 7.83 20.81
C PHE A 132 -20.89 7.05 21.10
N ILE A 133 -20.93 5.72 20.94
CA ILE A 133 -19.82 4.84 21.35
C ILE A 133 -18.79 4.65 20.24
N ASP A 134 -19.20 4.55 18.97
CA ASP A 134 -18.27 4.36 17.87
C ASP A 134 -17.37 5.61 17.74
N GLY A 135 -16.07 5.37 17.51
CA GLY A 135 -15.06 6.43 17.40
C GLY A 135 -14.47 6.90 18.73
N THR A 136 -14.85 6.32 19.87
CA THR A 136 -14.27 6.63 21.19
C THR A 136 -13.09 5.71 21.51
N TRP A 137 -13.29 4.65 22.30
CA TRP A 137 -12.26 3.69 22.72
C TRP A 137 -11.61 2.99 21.53
N SER A 138 -12.37 2.71 20.47
CA SER A 138 -11.83 2.10 19.24
C SER A 138 -10.78 2.98 18.55
N THR A 139 -10.90 4.31 18.64
CA THR A 139 -9.88 5.23 18.10
C THR A 139 -8.62 5.23 18.98
N VAL A 140 -8.77 5.13 20.30
CA VAL A 140 -7.63 4.98 21.23
C VAL A 140 -6.89 3.68 20.96
N GLU A 141 -7.59 2.55 20.84
CA GLU A 141 -6.98 1.26 20.51
C GLU A 141 -6.25 1.30 19.16
N LYS A 142 -6.89 1.88 18.12
CA LYS A 142 -6.26 2.07 16.82
C LYS A 142 -5.03 2.98 16.89
N SER A 143 -5.02 4.00 17.75
CA SER A 143 -3.84 4.85 17.95
C SER A 143 -2.65 4.07 18.53
N CYS A 144 -2.90 3.15 19.47
CA CYS A 144 -1.88 2.23 19.98
C CYS A 144 -1.38 1.27 18.88
N MET A 145 -2.28 0.83 17.99
CA MET A 145 -1.87 0.03 16.82
C MET A 145 -0.98 0.83 15.86
N VAL A 146 -1.25 2.12 15.63
CA VAL A 146 -0.39 2.99 14.81
C VAL A 146 1.02 3.06 15.39
N VAL A 147 1.15 3.29 16.71
CA VAL A 147 2.46 3.31 17.39
C VAL A 147 3.18 1.97 17.25
N ARG A 148 2.43 0.86 17.40
CA ARG A 148 2.98 -0.48 17.21
C ARG A 148 3.41 -0.74 15.76
N ASP A 149 2.69 -0.23 14.77
CA ASP A 149 3.08 -0.36 13.36
C ASP A 149 4.37 0.41 13.07
N VAL A 150 4.54 1.60 13.65
CA VAL A 150 5.82 2.35 13.59
C VAL A 150 6.95 1.57 14.26
N ASN A 151 6.69 0.98 15.42
CA ASN A 151 7.64 0.11 16.10
C ASN A 151 8.07 -1.06 15.20
N ASP A 152 7.12 -1.77 14.60
CA ASP A 152 7.41 -2.92 13.73
C ASP A 152 8.22 -2.48 12.48
N VAL A 153 7.91 -1.33 11.89
CA VAL A 153 8.70 -0.76 10.79
C VAL A 153 10.13 -0.47 11.23
N CYS A 154 10.32 0.21 12.36
CA CYS A 154 11.64 0.62 12.84
C CYS A 154 12.49 -0.57 13.35
N PHE A 155 11.89 -1.58 13.98
CA PHE A 155 12.62 -2.74 14.51
C PHE A 155 12.87 -3.85 13.48
N LEU A 156 12.05 -3.97 12.45
CA LEU A 156 12.08 -5.15 11.57
C LEU A 156 12.25 -4.75 10.11
N SER A 157 11.33 -3.94 9.58
CA SER A 157 11.32 -3.60 8.16
C SER A 157 12.57 -2.79 7.79
N TYR A 158 12.97 -1.86 8.65
CA TYR A 158 14.18 -1.08 8.49
C TYR A 158 15.43 -1.97 8.38
N PHE A 159 15.68 -2.83 9.37
CA PHE A 159 16.85 -3.71 9.37
C PHE A 159 16.83 -4.67 8.17
N SER A 160 15.65 -5.21 7.81
CA SER A 160 15.46 -6.06 6.63
C SER A 160 15.82 -5.35 5.31
N VAL A 161 15.51 -4.06 5.18
CA VAL A 161 15.91 -3.25 4.01
C VAL A 161 17.42 -2.99 4.03
N MET A 162 17.96 -2.63 5.19
CA MET A 162 19.38 -2.35 5.35
C MET A 162 20.26 -3.58 5.14
N ASP A 163 19.77 -4.78 5.47
CA ASP A 163 20.46 -6.04 5.20
C ASP A 163 20.50 -6.40 3.72
N ASP A 164 19.55 -5.95 2.92
CA ASP A 164 19.56 -6.16 1.48
C ASP A 164 20.66 -5.34 0.79
N LEU A 165 20.94 -4.13 1.29
CA LEU A 165 22.08 -3.34 0.81
C LEU A 165 23.42 -4.06 1.02
N ARG A 166 23.51 -4.95 2.00
CA ARG A 166 24.71 -5.76 2.28
C ARG A 166 24.85 -6.97 1.35
N GLN A 167 23.77 -7.43 0.73
CA GLN A 167 23.79 -8.64 -0.10
C GLN A 167 24.61 -8.41 -1.38
N LYS A 168 25.37 -9.44 -1.78
CA LYS A 168 26.14 -9.42 -3.04
C LYS A 168 25.14 -9.22 -4.18
N GLY A 169 25.35 -8.17 -4.98
CA GLY A 169 24.69 -8.04 -6.28
C GLY A 169 25.03 -9.23 -7.20
N PRO A 170 24.35 -9.38 -8.34
CA PRO A 170 24.58 -10.51 -9.23
C PRO A 170 26.07 -10.61 -9.60
N PRO A 171 26.61 -11.84 -9.72
CA PRO A 171 27.98 -12.03 -10.17
C PRO A 171 28.12 -11.33 -11.53
N ASN A 172 29.04 -10.38 -11.64
CA ASN A 172 29.29 -9.48 -12.79
C ASN A 172 28.61 -8.10 -12.80
N ALA A 173 27.90 -7.68 -11.74
CA ALA A 173 27.42 -6.30 -11.66
C ALA A 173 28.57 -5.30 -11.44
N LYS A 174 28.70 -4.30 -12.32
CA LYS A 174 29.53 -3.11 -12.06
C LYS A 174 28.98 -2.40 -10.82
N TYR A 175 29.86 -1.98 -9.93
CA TYR A 175 29.48 -1.16 -8.78
C TYR A 175 28.90 0.18 -9.26
N TYR A 176 27.92 0.70 -8.53
CA TYR A 176 27.40 2.05 -8.74
C TYR A 176 28.46 3.06 -8.27
N GLU A 177 28.81 4.00 -9.13
CA GLU A 177 29.77 5.07 -8.83
C GLU A 177 29.22 6.42 -9.27
N ILE A 178 29.56 7.46 -8.49
CA ILE A 178 29.15 8.84 -8.75
C ILE A 178 30.22 9.57 -9.59
N ARG A 179 29.78 10.40 -10.54
CA ARG A 179 30.64 11.23 -11.37
C ARG A 179 30.79 12.61 -10.73
N LEU A 180 31.81 12.78 -9.89
CA LEU A 180 32.01 14.03 -9.12
C LEU A 180 32.03 15.30 -9.97
N LEU A 181 32.56 15.23 -11.20
CA LEU A 181 32.69 16.37 -12.11
C LEU A 181 31.35 17.07 -12.40
N TYR A 182 30.24 16.33 -12.45
CA TYR A 182 28.93 16.89 -12.80
C TYR A 182 28.13 17.38 -11.59
N ILE A 183 28.61 17.15 -10.35
CA ILE A 183 27.91 17.55 -9.12
C ILE A 183 27.79 19.07 -8.98
N PRO A 184 28.85 19.88 -9.17
CA PRO A 184 28.73 21.34 -9.04
C PRO A 184 27.70 21.93 -10.01
N GLY A 185 27.72 21.49 -11.26
CA GLY A 185 26.74 21.92 -12.27
C GLY A 185 25.31 21.49 -11.91
N ALA A 186 25.13 20.27 -11.41
CA ALA A 186 23.84 19.80 -10.91
C ALA A 186 23.32 20.62 -9.73
N LEU A 187 24.19 20.98 -8.78
CA LEU A 187 23.80 21.77 -7.61
C LEU A 187 23.38 23.19 -8.01
N ILE A 188 24.12 23.82 -8.93
CA ILE A 188 23.74 25.14 -9.48
C ILE A 188 22.39 25.05 -10.20
N ALA A 189 22.17 24.00 -11.01
CA ALA A 189 20.90 23.81 -11.72
C ALA A 189 19.73 23.61 -10.75
N ALA A 190 19.90 22.86 -9.67
CA ALA A 190 18.89 22.70 -8.63
C ALA A 190 18.54 24.01 -7.95
N VAL A 191 19.55 24.83 -7.60
CA VAL A 191 19.32 26.15 -6.97
C VAL A 191 18.58 27.10 -7.92
N ILE A 192 18.98 27.15 -9.19
CA ILE A 192 18.27 27.94 -10.21
C ILE A 192 16.82 27.47 -10.34
N GLY A 193 16.60 26.15 -10.41
CA GLY A 193 15.26 25.58 -10.47
C GLY A 193 14.39 25.98 -9.29
N ILE A 194 14.92 25.92 -8.06
CA ILE A 194 14.18 26.37 -6.86
C ILE A 194 13.85 27.87 -6.93
N ILE A 195 14.83 28.71 -7.33
CA ILE A 195 14.65 30.17 -7.40
C ILE A 195 13.57 30.55 -8.44
N VAL A 196 13.44 29.79 -9.52
CA VAL A 196 12.49 30.07 -10.61
C VAL A 196 11.12 29.43 -10.34
N ASP A 197 11.09 28.14 -10.02
CA ASP A 197 9.84 27.39 -9.89
C ASP A 197 9.04 27.84 -8.67
N LEU A 198 9.69 28.14 -7.55
CA LEU A 198 9.00 28.56 -6.32
C LEU A 198 8.10 29.79 -6.53
N PRO A 199 8.59 30.95 -7.02
CA PRO A 199 7.74 32.10 -7.24
C PRO A 199 6.73 31.90 -8.38
N ILE A 200 7.13 31.28 -9.50
CA ILE A 200 6.25 31.18 -10.67
C ILE A 200 5.11 30.19 -10.42
N ILE A 201 5.40 28.99 -9.91
CA ILE A 201 4.36 27.99 -9.61
C ILE A 201 3.43 28.51 -8.51
N SER A 202 3.97 29.18 -7.48
CA SER A 202 3.14 29.81 -6.44
C SER A 202 2.19 30.85 -7.03
N PHE A 203 2.68 31.70 -7.94
CA PHE A 203 1.86 32.69 -8.63
C PHE A 203 0.76 32.04 -9.49
N VAL A 204 1.10 31.03 -10.28
CA VAL A 204 0.12 30.28 -11.10
C VAL A 204 -0.94 29.62 -10.21
N ALA A 205 -0.53 28.99 -9.09
CA ALA A 205 -1.44 28.37 -8.14
C ALA A 205 -2.40 29.38 -7.51
N LEU A 206 -1.91 30.56 -7.12
CA LEU A 206 -2.74 31.65 -6.59
C LEU A 206 -3.74 32.17 -7.63
N CYS A 207 -3.32 32.32 -8.89
CA CYS A 207 -4.19 32.74 -9.98
C CYS A 207 -5.26 31.70 -10.32
N LYS A 208 -4.92 30.41 -10.26
CA LYS A 208 -5.84 29.29 -10.54
C LYS A 208 -6.74 28.92 -9.35
N GLY A 209 -6.35 29.30 -8.13
CA GLY A 209 -7.11 29.05 -6.89
C GLY A 209 -8.58 29.48 -6.96
N PRO A 210 -8.90 30.72 -7.37
CA PRO A 210 -10.28 31.17 -7.56
C PRO A 210 -11.05 30.31 -8.57
N TYR A 211 -10.43 29.93 -9.70
CA TYR A 211 -11.09 29.06 -10.69
C TYR A 211 -11.40 27.68 -10.11
N MET A 212 -10.48 27.09 -9.35
CA MET A 212 -10.69 25.83 -8.62
C MET A 212 -11.85 25.94 -7.62
N LEU A 213 -11.95 27.07 -6.91
CA LEU A 213 -13.02 27.33 -5.96
C LEU A 213 -14.38 27.34 -6.66
N PHE A 214 -14.56 28.20 -7.68
CA PHE A 214 -15.84 28.35 -8.37
C PHE A 214 -16.23 27.09 -9.12
N LYS A 215 -15.29 26.45 -9.85
CA LYS A 215 -15.57 25.24 -10.61
C LYS A 215 -15.89 24.06 -9.72
N GLY A 216 -15.13 23.89 -8.64
CA GLY A 216 -15.36 22.82 -7.68
C GLY A 216 -16.70 22.98 -6.96
N TRP A 217 -17.07 24.20 -6.55
CA TRP A 217 -18.41 24.46 -6.05
C TRP A 217 -19.49 24.15 -7.09
N HIS A 218 -19.37 24.68 -8.31
CA HIS A 218 -20.34 24.41 -9.37
C HIS A 218 -20.54 22.90 -9.59
N ARG A 219 -19.45 22.13 -9.62
CA ARG A 219 -19.49 20.67 -9.75
C ARG A 219 -20.14 20.00 -8.54
N LEU A 220 -19.74 20.35 -7.31
CA LEU A 220 -20.32 19.78 -6.10
C LEU A 220 -21.81 20.09 -5.95
N PHE A 221 -22.25 21.30 -6.34
CA PHE A 221 -23.67 21.65 -6.40
C PHE A 221 -24.41 20.86 -7.48
N HIS A 222 -23.80 20.68 -8.66
CA HIS A 222 -24.38 19.88 -9.74
C HIS A 222 -24.50 18.40 -9.35
N ASP A 223 -23.48 17.82 -8.72
CA ASP A 223 -23.47 16.43 -8.24
C ASP A 223 -24.52 16.23 -7.13
N LEU A 224 -24.73 17.23 -6.27
CA LEU A 224 -25.79 17.24 -5.26
C LEU A 224 -27.20 17.26 -5.87
N VAL A 225 -27.40 18.02 -6.96
CA VAL A 225 -28.71 18.16 -7.64
C VAL A 225 -29.00 16.99 -8.59
N GLY A 226 -27.98 16.45 -9.25
CA GLY A 226 -28.10 15.42 -10.29
C GLY A 226 -28.21 13.98 -9.77
N ARG A 227 -27.93 13.70 -8.49
CA ARG A 227 -27.85 12.33 -7.95
C ARG A 227 -26.91 11.39 -8.74
N GLU A 228 -25.82 11.92 -9.30
CA GLU A 228 -24.80 11.13 -9.99
C GLU A 228 -23.48 11.08 -9.19
N GLY A 229 -22.79 9.93 -9.20
CA GLY A 229 -21.52 9.72 -8.50
C GLY A 229 -21.63 9.05 -7.12
N PRO A 230 -20.71 9.29 -6.16
CA PRO A 230 -20.74 8.68 -4.80
C PRO A 230 -21.96 9.09 -3.95
N PHE A 231 -22.92 9.79 -4.57
CA PHE A 231 -24.11 10.40 -3.99
C PHE A 231 -25.41 9.68 -4.43
N LEU A 232 -25.30 8.40 -4.82
CA LEU A 232 -26.45 7.59 -5.23
C LEU A 232 -27.42 7.29 -4.08
N GLU A 233 -26.92 7.27 -2.84
CA GLU A 233 -27.70 6.98 -1.64
C GLU A 233 -28.06 8.27 -0.87
N THR A 234 -29.29 8.35 -0.38
CA THR A 234 -29.82 9.47 0.43
C THR A 234 -29.01 9.75 1.69
N ILE A 235 -28.14 8.81 2.10
CA ILE A 235 -27.23 8.89 3.24
C ILE A 235 -26.00 9.77 2.92
N CYS A 236 -25.63 9.95 1.64
CA CYS A 236 -24.42 10.68 1.22
C CYS A 236 -24.61 12.20 1.05
N VAL A 237 -25.86 12.67 1.02
CA VAL A 237 -26.26 14.09 0.95
C VAL A 237 -25.60 14.99 2.01
N PRO A 238 -25.50 14.60 3.29
CA PRO A 238 -24.72 15.34 4.30
C PRO A 238 -23.23 15.46 4.00
N PHE A 239 -22.61 14.39 3.52
CA PHE A 239 -21.20 14.39 3.15
C PHE A 239 -20.93 15.33 1.97
N ALA A 240 -21.87 15.41 1.02
CA ALA A 240 -21.84 16.40 -0.05
C ALA A 240 -21.92 17.84 0.47
N GLY A 241 -22.80 18.11 1.45
CA GLY A 241 -22.89 19.42 2.10
C GLY A 241 -21.61 19.82 2.84
N LEU A 242 -20.98 18.87 3.55
CA LEU A 242 -19.69 19.08 4.20
C LEU A 242 -18.57 19.30 3.18
N ALA A 243 -18.56 18.56 2.07
CA ALA A 243 -17.58 18.74 1.00
C ALA A 243 -17.69 20.14 0.37
N ILE A 244 -18.90 20.65 0.16
CA ILE A 244 -19.15 22.02 -0.32
C ILE A 244 -18.62 23.06 0.69
N LEU A 245 -18.89 22.87 1.98
CA LEU A 245 -18.46 23.78 3.05
C LEU A 245 -16.93 23.79 3.22
N LEU A 246 -16.29 22.63 3.15
CA LEU A 246 -14.85 22.46 3.32
C LEU A 246 -14.05 22.69 2.04
N TRP A 247 -14.73 22.85 0.89
CA TRP A 247 -14.05 23.08 -0.40
C TRP A 247 -13.07 24.26 -0.39
N PRO A 248 -13.37 25.44 0.21
CA PRO A 248 -12.41 26.53 0.30
C PRO A 248 -11.12 26.15 1.05
N LEU A 249 -11.24 25.32 2.09
CA LEU A 249 -10.09 24.82 2.84
C LEU A 249 -9.27 23.85 1.98
N ALA A 250 -9.94 23.01 1.18
CA ALA A 250 -9.27 22.13 0.21
C ALA A 250 -8.51 22.92 -0.86
N VAL A 251 -9.07 24.02 -1.37
CA VAL A 251 -8.39 24.93 -2.32
C VAL A 251 -7.17 25.59 -1.66
N ALA A 252 -7.31 26.12 -0.45
CA ALA A 252 -6.18 26.68 0.30
C ALA A 252 -5.06 25.64 0.51
N GLY A 253 -5.45 24.41 0.88
CA GLY A 253 -4.53 23.28 1.00
C GLY A 253 -3.81 22.94 -0.32
N ALA A 254 -4.53 22.95 -1.44
CA ALA A 254 -3.96 22.68 -2.76
C ALA A 254 -2.96 23.76 -3.21
N ILE A 255 -3.23 25.03 -2.90
CA ILE A 255 -2.29 26.14 -3.15
C ILE A 255 -1.03 25.94 -2.31
N LEU A 256 -1.17 25.75 -0.99
CA LEU A 256 -0.03 25.53 -0.11
C LEU A 256 0.79 24.29 -0.52
N ALA A 257 0.13 23.21 -0.92
CA ALA A 257 0.77 22.00 -1.41
C ALA A 257 1.53 22.25 -2.72
N SER A 258 0.97 23.07 -3.64
CA SER A 258 1.66 23.48 -4.87
C SER A 258 2.90 24.31 -4.58
N MET A 259 2.81 25.27 -3.64
CA MET A 259 3.95 26.06 -3.19
C MET A 259 5.04 25.16 -2.59
N LEU A 260 4.68 24.20 -1.75
CA LEU A 260 5.64 23.26 -1.16
C LEU A 260 6.28 22.34 -2.22
N THR A 261 5.47 21.83 -3.15
CA THR A 261 5.92 20.89 -4.20
C THR A 261 6.84 21.57 -5.20
N SER A 262 6.65 22.87 -5.46
CA SER A 262 7.49 23.65 -6.37
C SER A 262 8.97 23.64 -6.00
N PHE A 263 9.29 23.58 -4.70
CA PHE A 263 10.67 23.43 -4.23
C PHE A 263 11.30 22.13 -4.74
N PHE A 264 10.59 21.02 -4.60
CA PHE A 264 11.08 19.70 -5.03
C PHE A 264 11.13 19.59 -6.55
N LEU A 265 10.13 20.16 -7.23
CA LEU A 265 10.10 20.18 -8.69
C LEU A 265 11.29 20.97 -9.24
N GLY A 266 11.56 22.17 -8.73
CA GLY A 266 12.73 22.97 -9.13
C GLY A 266 14.05 22.28 -8.79
N ALA A 267 14.18 21.68 -7.61
CA ALA A 267 15.38 20.95 -7.21
C ALA A 267 15.70 19.76 -8.14
N TYR A 268 14.68 19.17 -8.78
CA TYR A 268 14.83 18.05 -9.71
C TYR A 268 15.64 18.41 -10.97
N ALA A 269 15.76 19.71 -11.30
CA ALA A 269 16.65 20.18 -12.36
C ALA A 269 18.11 19.73 -12.18
N GLY A 270 18.58 19.64 -10.94
CA GLY A 270 19.92 19.12 -10.64
C GLY A 270 20.05 17.63 -10.97
N ILE A 271 19.01 16.85 -10.72
CA ILE A 271 19.00 15.41 -11.05
C ILE A 271 19.07 15.24 -12.57
N VAL A 272 18.29 16.01 -13.33
CA VAL A 272 18.34 15.99 -14.80
C VAL A 272 19.71 16.39 -15.32
N ALA A 273 20.28 17.48 -14.79
CA ALA A 273 21.63 17.93 -15.19
C ALA A 273 22.69 16.85 -14.94
N TYR A 274 22.60 16.14 -13.81
CA TYR A 274 23.50 15.06 -13.46
C TYR A 274 23.30 13.82 -14.35
N GLN A 275 22.04 13.39 -14.57
CA GLN A 275 21.72 12.22 -15.40
C GLN A 275 22.15 12.41 -16.86
N GLU A 276 21.85 13.56 -17.45
CA GLU A 276 22.19 13.87 -18.84
C GLU A 276 23.65 14.33 -19.01
N SER A 277 24.39 14.46 -17.89
CA SER A 277 25.76 14.97 -17.86
C SER A 277 25.90 16.34 -18.55
N SER A 278 24.88 17.21 -18.40
CA SER A 278 24.81 18.50 -19.07
C SER A 278 23.96 19.49 -18.27
N PHE A 279 24.57 20.63 -17.96
CA PHE A 279 23.91 21.73 -17.25
C PHE A 279 22.74 22.31 -18.04
N LEU A 280 22.86 22.41 -19.37
CA LEU A 280 21.83 22.97 -20.25
C LEU A 280 20.53 22.15 -20.19
N PHE A 281 20.61 20.82 -20.08
CA PHE A 281 19.42 19.99 -19.94
C PHE A 281 18.73 20.19 -18.58
N GLY A 282 19.49 20.49 -17.52
CA GLY A 282 18.92 20.94 -16.25
C GLY A 282 18.14 22.26 -16.39
N LEU A 283 18.70 23.24 -17.10
CA LEU A 283 18.01 24.51 -17.35
C LEU A 283 16.78 24.36 -18.24
N SER A 284 16.87 23.52 -19.28
CA SER A 284 15.70 23.14 -20.09
C SER A 284 14.62 22.49 -19.23
N TYR A 285 14.99 21.66 -18.25
CA TYR A 285 14.02 21.08 -17.33
C TYR A 285 13.34 22.13 -16.46
N VAL A 286 14.03 23.14 -15.94
CA VAL A 286 13.40 24.24 -15.17
C VAL A 286 12.26 24.87 -15.98
N VAL A 287 12.53 25.18 -17.25
CA VAL A 287 11.52 25.76 -18.13
C VAL A 287 10.39 24.76 -18.43
N ALA A 288 10.72 23.49 -18.70
CA ALA A 288 9.73 22.46 -18.96
C ALA A 288 8.87 22.10 -17.73
N ALA A 289 9.41 22.25 -16.51
CA ALA A 289 8.71 21.97 -15.26
C ALA A 289 7.52 22.90 -15.07
N LEU A 290 7.65 24.17 -15.45
CA LEU A 290 6.55 25.13 -15.48
C LEU A 290 5.43 24.69 -16.42
N ALA A 291 5.79 24.25 -17.64
CA ALA A 291 4.83 23.72 -18.59
C ALA A 291 4.13 22.46 -18.08
N ILE A 292 4.87 21.55 -17.44
CA ILE A 292 4.32 20.32 -16.84
C ILE A 292 3.34 20.65 -15.72
N TYR A 293 3.67 21.58 -14.83
CA TYR A 293 2.78 21.99 -13.73
C TYR A 293 1.52 22.67 -14.27
N ASP A 294 1.68 23.57 -15.25
CA ASP A 294 0.58 24.30 -15.85
C ASP A 294 -0.37 23.37 -16.63
N GLU A 295 0.16 22.43 -17.41
CA GLU A 295 -0.60 21.36 -18.11
C GLU A 295 -1.35 20.49 -17.10
N TYR A 296 -0.66 20.01 -16.06
CA TYR A 296 -1.28 19.21 -14.99
C TYR A 296 -2.41 19.95 -14.28
N SER A 297 -2.19 21.23 -13.92
CA SER A 297 -3.21 22.02 -13.26
C SER A 297 -4.37 22.40 -14.18
N ASN A 298 -4.13 22.57 -15.48
CA ASN A 298 -5.20 22.73 -16.47
C ASN A 298 -6.06 21.46 -16.56
N ASP A 299 -5.45 20.28 -16.59
CA ASP A 299 -6.17 19.00 -16.61
C ASP A 299 -7.03 18.81 -15.36
N ILE A 300 -6.47 19.07 -14.17
CA ILE A 300 -7.21 18.98 -12.89
C ILE A 300 -8.40 19.95 -12.85
N LEU A 301 -8.27 21.10 -13.51
CA LEU A 301 -9.31 22.13 -13.55
C LEU A 301 -10.18 22.05 -14.80
N ASP A 302 -10.12 20.96 -15.59
CA ASP A 302 -10.59 20.82 -16.98
C ASP A 302 -10.63 22.16 -17.75
N MET A 303 -9.49 22.84 -17.81
CA MET A 303 -9.23 24.01 -18.66
C MET A 303 -8.76 23.53 -20.05
N PRO A 304 -8.67 24.41 -21.07
CA PRO A 304 -8.17 24.02 -22.38
C PRO A 304 -6.80 23.33 -22.32
N GLU A 305 -6.64 22.30 -23.14
CA GLU A 305 -5.41 21.51 -23.21
C GLU A 305 -4.21 22.37 -23.63
N GLY A 306 -3.06 22.15 -22.99
CA GLY A 306 -1.80 22.84 -23.28
C GLY A 306 -1.32 23.71 -22.12
N SER A 307 -0.20 24.39 -22.37
CA SER A 307 0.42 25.33 -21.42
C SER A 307 0.83 26.59 -22.15
N CYS A 308 0.81 27.73 -21.44
CA CYS A 308 1.40 28.98 -21.93
C CYS A 308 2.93 29.01 -21.86
N PHE A 309 3.55 28.01 -21.21
CA PHE A 309 5.00 27.89 -21.08
C PHE A 309 5.61 27.00 -22.18
N PRO A 310 6.84 27.30 -22.64
CA PRO A 310 7.52 26.46 -23.61
C PRO A 310 7.92 25.11 -22.99
N ARG A 311 7.90 24.05 -23.80
CA ARG A 311 8.27 22.68 -23.40
C ARG A 311 9.55 22.22 -24.12
N PRO A 312 10.74 22.71 -23.71
CA PRO A 312 11.99 22.30 -24.34
C PRO A 312 12.31 20.84 -24.03
N GLN A 313 13.04 20.19 -24.94
CA GLN A 313 13.55 18.84 -24.70
C GLN A 313 14.69 18.88 -23.68
N PHE A 314 14.50 18.17 -22.57
CA PHE A 314 15.46 18.14 -21.45
C PHE A 314 16.15 16.77 -21.27
N ARG A 315 15.92 15.83 -22.19
CA ARG A 315 16.49 14.47 -22.18
C ARG A 315 16.94 14.10 -23.59
N LYS A 316 18.10 13.46 -23.72
CA LYS A 316 18.57 12.95 -25.01
C LYS A 316 17.61 11.85 -25.50
N GLU A 317 17.24 11.90 -26.77
CA GLU A 317 16.58 10.76 -27.41
C GLU A 317 17.55 9.57 -27.37
N VAL A 318 17.12 8.48 -26.74
CA VAL A 318 17.90 7.25 -26.75
C VAL A 318 17.58 6.56 -28.07
N ASP A 319 18.57 6.48 -28.95
CA ASP A 319 18.53 5.67 -30.16
C ASP A 319 18.08 4.26 -29.79
N THR A 320 16.85 3.92 -30.19
CA THR A 320 16.20 2.65 -29.88
C THR A 320 16.81 1.48 -30.70
N SER A 321 17.81 1.76 -31.52
CA SER A 321 18.51 0.81 -32.40
C SER A 321 19.64 0.01 -31.73
N GLN A 322 20.12 0.40 -30.55
CA GLN A 322 21.25 -0.28 -29.88
C GLN A 322 20.85 -1.23 -28.74
N ARG A 323 19.55 -1.51 -28.57
CA ARG A 323 19.08 -2.63 -27.74
C ARG A 323 19.08 -3.89 -28.61
N THR A 324 20.26 -4.47 -28.76
CA THR A 324 20.51 -5.90 -29.07
C THR A 324 19.33 -6.69 -29.63
N SER A 325 19.39 -6.90 -30.95
CA SER A 325 18.94 -8.11 -31.63
C SER A 325 19.25 -9.38 -30.82
N ASN A 326 18.24 -9.87 -30.08
CA ASN A 326 18.02 -11.25 -29.58
C ASN A 326 17.20 -11.22 -28.28
N SER A 327 15.99 -10.66 -28.38
CA SER A 327 14.87 -11.04 -27.54
C SER A 327 13.64 -10.60 -28.31
N ASN A 328 12.73 -11.52 -28.65
CA ASN A 328 11.41 -11.18 -29.13
C ASN A 328 10.66 -10.46 -28.00
N SER A 329 10.95 -9.16 -27.83
CA SER A 329 10.27 -8.29 -26.89
C SER A 329 8.95 -7.92 -27.53
N VAL A 330 7.92 -8.65 -27.12
CA VAL A 330 6.52 -8.25 -27.19
C VAL A 330 6.42 -6.73 -27.01
N LEU A 331 5.85 -6.09 -28.04
CA LEU A 331 5.54 -4.67 -28.12
C LEU A 331 5.11 -4.14 -26.77
N ARG A 332 5.90 -3.20 -26.23
CA ARG A 332 5.46 -2.31 -25.16
C ARG A 332 4.24 -1.55 -25.71
N PRO A 333 3.01 -1.74 -25.18
CA PRO A 333 1.87 -1.01 -25.70
C PRO A 333 2.09 0.48 -25.45
N SER A 334 1.83 1.27 -26.47
CA SER A 334 1.90 2.73 -26.54
C SER A 334 0.90 3.46 -25.63
N SER A 335 0.42 2.85 -24.55
CA SER A 335 -0.62 3.41 -23.68
C SER A 335 -0.12 4.40 -22.61
N PHE A 336 1.18 4.65 -22.49
CA PHE A 336 1.75 5.57 -21.49
C PHE A 336 1.88 7.04 -21.93
N ARG A 337 1.23 7.44 -23.04
CA ARG A 337 1.20 8.84 -23.51
C ARG A 337 -0.19 9.48 -23.55
N LYS A 338 -1.15 8.95 -22.79
CA LYS A 338 -2.39 9.70 -22.54
C LYS A 338 -2.33 10.30 -21.13
N ALA A 339 -2.45 11.62 -21.09
CA ALA A 339 -3.01 12.35 -19.94
C ALA A 339 -4.24 11.59 -19.41
N PRO A 340 -4.64 11.74 -18.13
CA PRO A 340 -5.86 11.14 -17.61
C PRO A 340 -7.06 11.79 -18.31
N SER A 341 -7.37 11.32 -19.51
CA SER A 341 -8.56 11.68 -20.25
C SER A 341 -9.73 11.13 -19.43
N ARG A 342 -10.47 12.07 -18.85
CA ARG A 342 -11.87 12.02 -18.42
C ARG A 342 -12.51 10.64 -18.50
N THR A 343 -13.02 10.20 -17.35
CA THR A 343 -14.38 9.65 -17.20
C THR A 343 -15.10 9.40 -18.52
N SER A 344 -14.78 8.28 -19.18
CA SER A 344 -15.58 7.77 -20.27
C SER A 344 -16.55 6.75 -19.69
N SER A 345 -17.79 7.20 -19.56
CA SER A 345 -18.99 6.38 -19.67
C SER A 345 -19.18 5.27 -18.63
N MET A 346 -19.98 5.60 -17.61
CA MET A 346 -20.90 4.62 -17.04
C MET A 346 -21.72 3.97 -18.16
N LYS A 347 -21.34 2.76 -18.56
CA LYS A 347 -22.25 1.78 -19.16
C LYS A 347 -21.69 0.39 -18.90
N ASN A 348 -22.31 -0.31 -17.95
CA ASN A 348 -22.29 -1.74 -17.67
C ASN A 348 -20.93 -2.46 -17.71
N ASN A 349 -20.36 -2.67 -16.54
CA ASN A 349 -20.43 -4.00 -15.91
C ASN A 349 -20.34 -3.84 -14.39
N ASN A 350 -21.23 -4.50 -13.66
CA ASN A 350 -21.20 -4.67 -12.21
C ASN A 350 -19.96 -5.47 -11.79
N ILE A 351 -18.78 -4.88 -11.94
CA ILE A 351 -17.56 -5.42 -11.37
C ILE A 351 -17.48 -4.83 -9.97
N ALA A 352 -17.93 -5.60 -8.99
CA ALA A 352 -17.73 -5.26 -7.59
C ALA A 352 -16.22 -5.12 -7.34
N GLU A 353 -15.79 -3.96 -6.86
CA GLU A 353 -14.42 -3.75 -6.40
C GLU A 353 -14.14 -4.76 -5.29
N LEU A 354 -13.07 -5.55 -5.42
CA LEU A 354 -12.71 -6.50 -4.38
C LEU A 354 -12.17 -5.71 -3.17
N LYS A 355 -12.69 -5.96 -1.97
CA LYS A 355 -12.16 -5.28 -0.79
C LYS A 355 -10.75 -5.79 -0.50
N SER A 356 -9.81 -4.87 -0.27
CA SER A 356 -8.40 -5.13 0.05
C SER A 356 -8.19 -6.17 1.14
N PHE A 357 -9.00 -6.09 2.20
CA PHE A 357 -8.96 -7.03 3.30
C PHE A 357 -9.45 -8.42 2.90
N GLU A 358 -10.45 -8.54 2.03
CA GLU A 358 -10.94 -9.84 1.54
C GLU A 358 -9.90 -10.55 0.67
N LEU A 359 -9.20 -9.79 -0.18
CA LEU A 359 -8.09 -10.31 -0.99
C LEU A 359 -6.97 -10.88 -0.12
N LEU A 360 -6.55 -10.09 0.87
CA LEU A 360 -5.47 -10.47 1.77
C LEU A 360 -5.90 -11.63 2.69
N ASP A 361 -7.14 -11.64 3.15
CA ASP A 361 -7.73 -12.74 3.92
C ASP A 361 -7.75 -14.05 3.12
N ALA A 362 -8.12 -13.99 1.83
CA ALA A 362 -8.10 -15.15 0.95
C ALA A 362 -6.68 -15.70 0.79
N LEU A 363 -5.69 -14.82 0.57
CA LEU A 363 -4.28 -15.21 0.46
C LEU A 363 -3.78 -15.88 1.75
N PHE A 364 -4.08 -15.34 2.93
CA PHE A 364 -3.63 -15.94 4.20
C PHE A 364 -4.34 -17.27 4.50
N LYS A 365 -5.62 -17.40 4.18
CA LYS A 365 -6.33 -18.68 4.28
C LYS A 365 -5.70 -19.75 3.40
N GLU A 366 -5.32 -19.37 2.19
CA GLU A 366 -4.64 -20.28 1.27
C GLU A 366 -3.24 -20.63 1.75
N CYS A 367 -2.48 -19.66 2.27
CA CYS A 367 -1.17 -19.91 2.90
C CYS A 367 -1.28 -20.91 4.06
N PHE A 368 -2.32 -20.82 4.88
CA PHE A 368 -2.53 -21.74 5.99
C PHE A 368 -2.82 -23.15 5.48
N ARG A 369 -3.80 -23.29 4.58
CA ARG A 369 -4.20 -24.58 3.97
C ARG A 369 -3.02 -25.29 3.28
N VAL A 370 -2.25 -24.53 2.50
CA VAL A 370 -1.07 -25.05 1.80
C VAL A 370 0.08 -25.31 2.79
N GLY A 371 0.23 -24.49 3.82
CA GLY A 371 1.19 -24.68 4.90
C GLY A 371 0.98 -26.00 5.63
N GLU A 372 -0.25 -26.30 6.05
CA GLU A 372 -0.61 -27.59 6.67
C GLU A 372 -0.23 -28.78 5.77
N LYS A 373 -0.57 -28.68 4.48
CA LYS A 373 -0.23 -29.70 3.50
C LYS A 373 1.29 -29.91 3.40
N LEU A 374 2.07 -28.85 3.23
CA LEU A 374 3.53 -28.92 3.10
C LEU A 374 4.21 -29.41 4.39
N VAL A 375 3.63 -29.15 5.55
CA VAL A 375 4.07 -29.71 6.84
C VAL A 375 3.81 -31.22 6.88
N SER A 376 2.63 -31.67 6.45
CA SER A 376 2.28 -33.09 6.39
C SER A 376 3.16 -33.88 5.41
N GLU A 377 3.58 -33.25 4.32
CA GLU A 377 4.50 -33.82 3.32
C GLU A 377 5.97 -33.78 3.78
N GLY A 378 6.26 -33.20 4.94
CA GLY A 378 7.62 -33.06 5.47
C GLY A 378 8.49 -32.03 4.72
N ILE A 379 7.91 -31.27 3.80
CA ILE A 379 8.60 -30.20 3.06
C ILE A 379 8.80 -28.98 3.97
N ILE A 380 7.85 -28.62 4.82
CA ILE A 380 8.09 -27.63 5.87
C ILE A 380 8.40 -28.37 7.16
N THR A 381 9.58 -28.15 7.72
CA THR A 381 10.05 -28.85 8.91
C THR A 381 9.68 -28.11 10.19
N ARG A 382 9.68 -28.82 11.33
CA ARG A 382 9.47 -28.19 12.64
C ARG A 382 10.56 -27.15 12.97
N LYS A 383 11.75 -27.31 12.40
CA LYS A 383 12.83 -26.33 12.53
C LYS A 383 12.43 -25.02 11.85
N ASP A 384 11.87 -25.09 10.65
CA ASP A 384 11.41 -23.91 9.90
C ASP A 384 10.35 -23.13 10.71
N ILE A 385 9.40 -23.84 11.35
CA ILE A 385 8.32 -23.22 12.14
C ILE A 385 8.86 -22.62 13.45
N LYS A 386 9.76 -23.31 14.14
CA LYS A 386 10.43 -22.75 15.33
C LYS A 386 11.26 -21.51 14.98
N GLU A 387 11.96 -21.54 13.86
CA GLU A 387 12.74 -20.39 13.39
C GLU A 387 11.84 -19.21 13.02
N ALA A 388 10.69 -19.46 12.36
CA ALA A 388 9.67 -18.44 12.10
C ALA A 388 9.13 -17.81 13.40
N ASN A 389 8.91 -18.61 14.46
CA ASN A 389 8.45 -18.12 15.76
C ASN A 389 9.53 -17.39 16.57
N SER A 390 10.82 -17.63 16.30
CA SER A 390 11.94 -17.09 17.09
C SER A 390 12.31 -15.62 16.80
N GLY A 391 11.56 -14.92 15.94
CA GLY A 391 11.83 -13.53 15.56
C GLY A 391 12.94 -13.34 14.52
N ASN A 392 13.83 -14.33 14.34
CA ASN A 392 14.85 -14.35 13.28
C ASN A 392 14.25 -14.60 11.88
N GLY A 393 13.03 -15.12 11.81
CA GLY A 393 12.22 -15.25 10.59
C GLY A 393 12.75 -16.32 9.63
N SER A 394 12.11 -17.49 9.59
CA SER A 394 12.38 -18.47 8.53
C SER A 394 12.00 -17.88 7.17
N ARG A 395 12.97 -17.75 6.26
CA ARG A 395 12.72 -17.29 4.87
C ARG A 395 11.77 -18.24 4.14
N VAL A 396 11.84 -19.55 4.40
CA VAL A 396 10.97 -20.56 3.78
C VAL A 396 9.51 -20.29 4.15
N ILE A 397 9.24 -19.96 5.41
CA ILE A 397 7.87 -19.69 5.87
C ILE A 397 7.45 -18.25 5.55
N SER A 398 8.18 -17.24 6.00
CA SER A 398 7.79 -15.83 5.86
C SER A 398 7.77 -15.28 4.42
N ILE A 399 8.56 -15.86 3.51
CA ILE A 399 8.69 -15.40 2.12
C ILE A 399 8.28 -16.54 1.18
N GLY A 400 8.84 -17.74 1.38
CA GLY A 400 8.65 -18.89 0.50
C GLY A 400 7.20 -19.39 0.44
N LEU A 401 6.51 -19.54 1.58
CA LEU A 401 5.13 -20.06 1.61
C LEU A 401 4.14 -19.11 0.90
N PRO A 402 4.11 -17.79 1.18
CA PRO A 402 3.32 -16.86 0.37
C PRO A 402 3.68 -16.90 -1.11
N ALA A 403 4.97 -17.03 -1.45
CA ALA A 403 5.41 -17.04 -2.84
C ALA A 403 4.95 -18.31 -3.56
N TYR A 404 4.97 -19.45 -2.87
CA TYR A 404 4.45 -20.73 -3.34
C TYR A 404 2.94 -20.63 -3.63
N CYS A 405 2.14 -20.07 -2.73
CA CYS A 405 0.70 -19.86 -2.95
C CYS A 405 0.42 -18.95 -4.15
N LEU A 406 1.19 -17.86 -4.30
CA LEU A 406 1.05 -16.97 -5.47
C LEU A 406 1.38 -17.70 -6.78
N VAL A 407 2.45 -18.50 -6.82
CA VAL A 407 2.81 -19.28 -8.01
C VAL A 407 1.73 -20.28 -8.38
N GLN A 408 1.15 -20.97 -7.41
CA GLN A 408 0.03 -21.88 -7.66
C GLN A 408 -1.18 -21.16 -8.27
N GLY A 409 -1.52 -19.98 -7.75
CA GLY A 409 -2.56 -19.12 -8.32
C GLY A 409 -2.23 -18.69 -9.75
N LEU A 410 -0.99 -18.28 -10.03
CA LEU A 410 -0.54 -17.86 -11.35
C LEU A 410 -0.53 -19.01 -12.37
N LEU A 411 -0.06 -20.19 -11.98
CA LEU A 411 -0.09 -21.40 -12.81
C LEU A 411 -1.51 -21.79 -13.17
N ARG A 412 -2.41 -21.79 -12.18
CA ARG A 412 -3.84 -22.04 -12.40
C ARG A 412 -4.45 -21.01 -13.36
N SER A 413 -4.13 -19.74 -13.18
CA SER A 413 -4.60 -18.64 -14.02
C SER A 413 -4.11 -18.78 -15.47
N ALA A 414 -2.83 -19.16 -15.64
CA ALA A 414 -2.24 -19.40 -16.95
C ALA A 414 -2.92 -20.58 -17.67
N LYS A 415 -3.18 -21.70 -16.97
CA LYS A 415 -3.88 -22.87 -17.52
C LYS A 415 -5.31 -22.59 -17.91
N LEU A 416 -6.04 -21.83 -17.09
CA LEU A 416 -7.42 -21.44 -17.36
C LEU A 416 -7.54 -20.31 -18.40
N ASN A 417 -6.41 -19.78 -18.88
CA ASN A 417 -6.36 -18.63 -19.78
C ASN A 417 -7.19 -17.44 -19.26
N SER A 418 -7.18 -17.23 -17.94
CA SER A 418 -7.95 -16.17 -17.29
C SER A 418 -7.39 -14.78 -17.64
N VAL A 419 -8.23 -13.75 -17.63
CA VAL A 419 -7.82 -12.37 -17.93
C VAL A 419 -6.97 -11.80 -16.78
N GLY A 420 -7.36 -12.09 -15.55
CA GLY A 420 -6.73 -11.73 -14.29
C GLY A 420 -5.98 -12.88 -13.62
N ILE A 421 -5.80 -12.77 -12.30
CA ILE A 421 -5.21 -13.78 -11.42
C ILE A 421 -6.33 -14.44 -10.62
N MET A 422 -6.52 -15.74 -10.78
CA MET A 422 -7.45 -16.54 -10.00
C MET A 422 -6.92 -16.69 -8.56
N ILE A 423 -7.65 -16.11 -7.60
CA ILE A 423 -7.35 -16.23 -6.17
C ILE A 423 -8.07 -17.43 -5.57
N SER A 424 -9.31 -17.65 -6.00
CA SER A 424 -10.16 -18.78 -5.62
C SER A 424 -10.89 -19.30 -6.86
N ASP A 425 -11.70 -20.36 -6.70
CA ASP A 425 -12.48 -20.95 -7.81
C ASP A 425 -13.45 -19.94 -8.46
N GLU A 426 -13.89 -18.93 -7.70
CA GLU A 426 -14.92 -17.96 -8.11
C GLU A 426 -14.42 -16.50 -8.12
N THR A 427 -13.20 -16.25 -7.64
CA THR A 427 -12.64 -14.90 -7.50
C THR A 427 -11.43 -14.70 -8.40
N GLU A 428 -11.63 -13.90 -9.45
CA GLU A 428 -10.57 -13.45 -10.36
C GLU A 428 -10.15 -12.03 -10.00
N LEU A 429 -8.85 -11.73 -9.99
CA LEU A 429 -8.30 -10.39 -9.78
C LEU A 429 -7.78 -9.82 -11.10
N THR A 430 -8.50 -8.86 -11.66
CA THR A 430 -8.18 -8.15 -12.89
C THR A 430 -7.66 -6.74 -12.57
N THR A 431 -7.18 -6.03 -13.59
CA THR A 431 -6.83 -4.60 -13.46
C THR A 431 -8.03 -3.71 -13.18
N SER A 432 -9.24 -4.16 -13.52
CA SER A 432 -10.48 -3.38 -13.36
C SER A 432 -11.19 -3.61 -12.02
N ASN A 433 -10.95 -4.74 -11.35
CA ASN A 433 -11.59 -5.07 -10.07
C ASN A 433 -10.65 -4.98 -8.86
N ARG A 434 -9.37 -4.68 -9.10
CA ARG A 434 -8.37 -4.57 -8.03
C ARG A 434 -8.73 -3.44 -7.05
N PRO A 435 -8.35 -3.58 -5.78
CA PRO A 435 -8.52 -2.48 -4.83
C PRO A 435 -7.72 -1.25 -5.28
N ARG A 436 -8.28 -0.06 -5.06
CA ARG A 436 -7.66 1.23 -5.47
C ARG A 436 -6.44 1.65 -4.66
N GLU A 437 -6.10 0.91 -3.61
CA GLU A 437 -4.96 1.22 -2.75
C GLU A 437 -3.64 1.02 -3.49
N THR A 438 -2.73 1.98 -3.34
CA THR A 438 -1.41 1.98 -3.99
C THR A 438 -0.58 0.72 -3.71
N PHE A 439 -0.82 0.07 -2.56
CA PHE A 439 -0.22 -1.22 -2.22
C PHE A 439 -0.46 -2.27 -3.32
N PHE A 440 -1.69 -2.43 -3.81
CA PHE A 440 -2.01 -3.44 -4.82
C PHE A 440 -1.51 -3.05 -6.21
N ASP A 441 -1.45 -1.76 -6.53
CA ASP A 441 -0.86 -1.27 -7.78
C ASP A 441 0.59 -1.72 -7.95
N TRP A 442 1.36 -1.77 -6.85
CA TRP A 442 2.76 -2.19 -6.87
C TRP A 442 2.96 -3.68 -7.15
N PHE A 443 1.98 -4.55 -6.84
CA PHE A 443 2.15 -6.01 -6.93
C PHE A 443 1.33 -6.66 -8.04
N VAL A 444 0.13 -6.17 -8.35
CA VAL A 444 -0.77 -6.80 -9.33
C VAL A 444 -0.16 -6.79 -10.73
N ASN A 445 0.37 -5.65 -11.18
CA ASN A 445 0.96 -5.54 -12.52
C ASN A 445 2.18 -6.48 -12.71
N PRO A 446 3.17 -6.51 -11.79
CA PRO A 446 4.24 -7.51 -11.85
C PRO A 446 3.76 -8.96 -11.88
N LEU A 447 2.73 -9.30 -11.09
CA LEU A 447 2.18 -10.66 -11.05
C LEU A 447 1.48 -11.04 -12.36
N LEU A 448 0.74 -10.12 -12.98
CA LEU A 448 0.15 -10.34 -14.30
C LEU A 448 1.22 -10.56 -15.38
N ILE A 449 2.32 -9.81 -15.34
CA ILE A 449 3.45 -10.02 -16.26
C ILE A 449 4.05 -11.42 -16.06
N ILE A 450 4.21 -11.85 -14.81
CA ILE A 450 4.73 -13.19 -14.50
C ILE A 450 3.76 -14.28 -14.98
N LYS A 451 2.44 -14.07 -14.85
CA LYS A 451 1.41 -14.97 -15.40
C LYS A 451 1.59 -15.18 -16.91
N GLU A 452 1.73 -14.08 -17.67
CA GLU A 452 1.91 -14.18 -19.12
C GLU A 452 3.24 -14.84 -19.50
N GLN A 453 4.30 -14.66 -18.70
CA GLN A 453 5.57 -15.34 -18.92
C GLN A 453 5.47 -16.85 -18.66
N ILE A 454 4.84 -17.26 -17.56
CA ILE A 454 4.56 -18.67 -17.25
C ILE A 454 3.74 -19.31 -18.37
N LYS A 455 2.72 -18.60 -18.86
CA LYS A 455 1.88 -19.04 -19.97
C LYS A 455 2.67 -19.20 -21.27
N ALA A 456 3.57 -18.26 -21.57
CA ALA A 456 4.41 -18.29 -22.77
C ALA A 456 5.45 -19.43 -22.74
N GLU A 457 5.97 -19.78 -21.56
CA GLU A 457 6.92 -20.88 -21.40
C GLU A 457 6.30 -22.28 -21.55
N ASN A 458 4.97 -22.38 -21.43
CA ASN A 458 4.20 -23.62 -21.58
C ASN A 458 4.81 -24.80 -20.78
N LEU A 459 4.87 -24.62 -19.45
CA LEU A 459 5.56 -25.53 -18.52
C LEU A 459 4.90 -26.92 -18.46
N SER A 460 5.72 -27.96 -18.37
CA SER A 460 5.30 -29.31 -18.03
C SER A 460 5.02 -29.46 -16.54
N VAL A 461 4.26 -30.49 -16.13
CA VAL A 461 3.90 -30.70 -14.71
C VAL A 461 5.14 -30.83 -13.80
N SER A 462 6.23 -31.43 -14.28
CA SER A 462 7.49 -31.52 -13.54
C SER A 462 8.20 -30.16 -13.39
N GLU A 463 8.13 -29.31 -14.41
CA GLU A 463 8.72 -27.96 -14.37
C GLU A 463 7.90 -27.00 -13.48
N GLU A 464 6.58 -27.18 -13.43
CA GLU A 464 5.71 -26.47 -12.50
C GLU A 464 6.02 -26.83 -11.04
N ASP A 465 6.16 -28.12 -10.74
CA ASP A 465 6.55 -28.60 -9.42
C ASP A 465 7.95 -28.09 -9.03
N TYR A 466 8.90 -28.13 -9.99
CA TYR A 466 10.22 -27.54 -9.85
C TYR A 466 10.15 -26.05 -9.50
N LEU A 467 9.39 -25.24 -10.26
CA LEU A 467 9.22 -23.81 -10.00
C LEU A 467 8.60 -23.55 -8.62
N CYS A 468 7.58 -24.32 -8.24
CA CYS A 468 6.93 -24.20 -6.93
C CYS A 468 7.92 -24.46 -5.80
N LYS A 469 8.64 -25.59 -5.84
CA LYS A 469 9.65 -25.95 -4.83
C LYS A 469 10.82 -24.97 -4.81
N LEU A 470 11.25 -24.49 -5.98
CA LEU A 470 12.29 -23.49 -6.12
C LEU A 470 11.89 -22.21 -5.39
N VAL A 471 10.67 -21.73 -5.59
CA VAL A 471 10.12 -20.52 -4.95
C VAL A 471 9.97 -20.68 -3.44
N LEU A 472 9.53 -21.84 -2.96
CA LEU A 472 9.41 -22.12 -1.53
C LEU A 472 10.78 -22.15 -0.83
N LEU A 473 11.76 -22.81 -1.46
CA LEU A 473 13.04 -23.15 -0.83
C LEU A 473 14.20 -22.22 -1.21
N SER A 474 14.01 -21.16 -2.02
CA SER A 474 15.15 -20.29 -2.36
C SER A 474 15.76 -19.55 -1.16
N GLY A 475 15.11 -19.60 0.02
CA GLY A 475 15.66 -19.13 1.29
C GLY A 475 16.67 -20.07 1.94
N ASP A 476 16.75 -21.34 1.51
CA ASP A 476 17.61 -22.39 2.06
C ASP A 476 18.45 -23.03 0.94
N ALA A 477 19.70 -22.56 0.81
CA ALA A 477 20.59 -22.97 -0.27
C ALA A 477 21.02 -24.44 -0.16
N ASP A 478 21.02 -25.01 1.04
CA ASP A 478 21.43 -26.40 1.27
C ASP A 478 20.31 -27.35 0.83
N ARG A 479 19.06 -27.02 1.17
CA ARG A 479 17.88 -27.79 0.72
C ARG A 479 17.63 -27.68 -0.78
N LEU A 480 17.96 -26.53 -1.36
CA LEU A 480 17.92 -26.31 -2.80
C LEU A 480 18.96 -27.17 -3.55
N LYS A 481 20.16 -27.37 -2.98
CA LYS A 481 21.23 -28.19 -3.57
C LYS A 481 21.06 -29.69 -3.35
N ASN A 482 20.52 -30.09 -2.19
CA ASN A 482 20.49 -31.49 -1.74
C ASN A 482 19.22 -32.27 -2.20
N SER A 483 18.75 -32.05 -3.43
CA SER A 483 17.74 -32.87 -4.14
C SER A 483 16.24 -32.68 -3.82
N SER A 484 15.81 -31.66 -3.07
CA SER A 484 14.37 -31.52 -2.71
C SER A 484 13.48 -30.83 -3.76
N VAL A 485 14.06 -30.31 -4.84
CA VAL A 485 13.35 -29.47 -5.85
C VAL A 485 12.86 -30.25 -7.08
N GLY A 486 13.16 -31.55 -7.17
CA GLY A 486 12.83 -32.38 -8.34
C GLY A 486 13.86 -32.25 -9.47
N PRO A 487 13.68 -32.95 -10.61
CA PRO A 487 14.62 -32.86 -11.73
C PRO A 487 14.60 -31.45 -12.32
N ALA A 488 15.78 -30.84 -12.43
CA ALA A 488 15.92 -29.54 -13.08
C ALA A 488 15.58 -29.66 -14.58
N PRO A 489 15.08 -28.59 -15.22
CA PRO A 489 14.88 -28.57 -16.68
C PRO A 489 16.19 -28.91 -17.41
N GLU A 490 16.11 -29.72 -18.46
CA GLU A 490 17.28 -30.14 -19.25
C GLU A 490 17.96 -28.94 -19.93
N SER A 491 17.17 -27.96 -20.36
CA SER A 491 17.67 -26.72 -20.97
C SER A 491 18.20 -25.76 -19.91
N GLU A 492 19.48 -25.38 -20.03
CA GLU A 492 20.10 -24.39 -19.16
C GLU A 492 19.40 -23.02 -19.25
N VAL A 493 18.90 -22.67 -20.44
CA VAL A 493 18.14 -21.43 -20.66
C VAL A 493 16.84 -21.47 -19.87
N LYS A 494 16.09 -22.57 -19.97
CA LYS A 494 14.82 -22.74 -19.28
C LYS A 494 14.99 -22.77 -17.76
N ARG A 495 16.06 -23.42 -17.28
CA ARG A 495 16.44 -23.38 -15.86
C ARG A 495 16.70 -21.93 -15.40
N ALA A 496 17.45 -21.16 -16.17
CA ALA A 496 17.75 -19.76 -15.84
C ALA A 496 16.49 -18.86 -15.86
N GLU A 497 15.55 -19.12 -16.76
CA GLU A 497 14.26 -18.43 -16.84
C GLU A 497 13.39 -18.71 -15.61
N LEU A 498 13.23 -19.99 -15.22
CA LEU A 498 12.51 -20.37 -14.00
C LEU A 498 13.17 -19.80 -12.73
N GLU A 499 14.49 -19.80 -12.65
CA GLU A 499 15.23 -19.14 -11.55
C GLU A 499 15.01 -17.63 -11.53
N ALA A 500 14.87 -16.97 -12.68
CA ALA A 500 14.54 -15.56 -12.75
C ALA A 500 13.09 -15.28 -12.29
N LEU A 501 12.13 -16.11 -12.68
CA LEU A 501 10.75 -16.02 -12.21
C LEU A 501 10.69 -16.23 -10.69
N ALA A 502 11.34 -17.26 -10.17
CA ALA A 502 11.39 -17.55 -8.75
C ALA A 502 11.96 -16.38 -7.93
N ARG A 503 13.08 -15.80 -8.36
CA ARG A 503 13.68 -14.63 -7.70
C ARG A 503 12.75 -13.42 -7.69
N ARG A 504 12.00 -13.18 -8.78
CA ARG A 504 11.04 -12.06 -8.85
C ARG A 504 9.87 -12.27 -7.90
N LEU A 505 9.33 -13.48 -7.82
CA LEU A 505 8.24 -13.84 -6.91
C LEU A 505 8.65 -13.74 -5.44
N GLN A 506 9.86 -14.21 -5.11
CA GLN A 506 10.43 -14.01 -3.78
C GLN A 506 10.66 -12.53 -3.47
N GLY A 507 11.09 -11.73 -4.46
CA GLY A 507 11.24 -10.27 -4.29
C GLY A 507 9.91 -9.59 -3.96
N ILE A 508 8.82 -9.97 -4.65
CA ILE A 508 7.47 -9.45 -4.41
C ILE A 508 7.02 -9.80 -2.99
N THR A 509 7.06 -11.07 -2.61
CA THR A 509 6.59 -11.53 -1.29
C THR A 509 7.45 -11.06 -0.14
N LYS A 510 8.76 -10.90 -0.34
CA LYS A 510 9.64 -10.25 0.62
C LYS A 510 9.32 -8.77 0.79
N SER A 511 8.87 -8.09 -0.26
CA SER A 511 8.37 -6.71 -0.15
C SER A 511 7.06 -6.69 0.66
N MET A 512 6.13 -7.60 0.37
CA MET A 512 4.87 -7.75 1.12
C MET A 512 5.10 -8.06 2.61
N SER A 513 6.10 -8.89 2.94
CA SER A 513 6.38 -9.28 4.33
C SER A 513 6.97 -8.15 5.20
N ARG A 514 7.41 -7.04 4.58
CA ARG A 514 7.88 -5.84 5.31
C ARG A 514 6.74 -4.96 5.81
N PHE A 515 5.49 -5.20 5.39
CA PHE A 515 4.36 -4.42 5.86
C PHE A 515 3.90 -4.94 7.24
N PRO A 516 3.72 -4.07 8.25
CA PRO A 516 3.34 -4.50 9.60
C PRO A 516 2.07 -5.34 9.64
N THR A 517 1.03 -4.95 8.89
CA THR A 517 -0.22 -5.69 8.80
C THR A 517 -0.02 -7.08 8.22
N PHE A 518 0.76 -7.20 7.14
CA PHE A 518 1.06 -8.49 6.53
C PHE A 518 1.81 -9.39 7.50
N LYS A 519 2.85 -8.84 8.15
CA LYS A 519 3.64 -9.54 9.15
C LYS A 519 2.78 -10.06 10.31
N ARG A 520 1.96 -9.21 10.94
CA ARG A 520 1.13 -9.61 12.09
C ARG A 520 0.19 -10.77 11.75
N ARG A 521 -0.46 -10.68 10.58
CA ARG A 521 -1.36 -11.72 10.10
C ARG A 521 -0.62 -13.02 9.79
N PHE A 522 0.60 -12.91 9.28
CA PHE A 522 1.44 -14.07 9.01
C PHE A 522 2.01 -14.69 10.30
N ASP A 523 2.40 -13.90 11.29
CA ASP A 523 2.83 -14.40 12.61
C ASP A 523 1.69 -15.17 13.29
N ASP A 524 0.45 -14.69 13.19
CA ASP A 524 -0.74 -15.41 13.69
C ASP A 524 -0.99 -16.73 12.94
N LEU A 525 -0.71 -16.77 11.63
CA LEU A 525 -0.74 -18.00 10.81
C LEU A 525 0.32 -19.00 11.28
N VAL A 526 1.55 -18.55 11.49
CA VAL A 526 2.66 -19.40 11.96
C VAL A 526 2.39 -19.96 13.36
N ARG A 527 1.81 -19.16 14.26
CA ARG A 527 1.37 -19.66 15.58
C ARG A 527 0.33 -20.76 15.44
N SER A 528 -0.67 -20.55 14.59
CA SER A 528 -1.72 -21.55 14.34
C SER A 528 -1.13 -22.87 13.82
N LEU A 529 -0.22 -22.80 12.83
CA LEU A 529 0.49 -24.00 12.32
C LEU A 529 1.34 -24.69 13.39
N SER A 530 1.92 -23.93 14.32
CA SER A 530 2.70 -24.47 15.43
C SER A 530 1.82 -25.19 16.46
N ASP A 531 0.65 -24.64 16.77
CA ASP A 531 -0.31 -25.21 17.73
C ASP A 531 -0.87 -26.55 17.21
N ASP A 532 -1.27 -26.61 15.93
CA ASP A 532 -1.75 -27.85 15.30
C ASP A 532 -0.68 -28.97 15.34
N LEU A 533 0.58 -28.62 15.14
CA LEU A 533 1.70 -29.57 15.25
C LEU A 533 1.92 -30.10 16.68
N THR A 534 1.60 -29.31 17.70
CA THR A 534 1.70 -29.75 19.10
C THR A 534 0.55 -30.67 19.51
N GLU A 535 -0.66 -30.43 18.99
CA GLU A 535 -1.83 -31.30 19.25
C GLU A 535 -1.65 -32.68 18.61
N ILE A 536 -1.10 -32.78 17.39
CA ILE A 536 -0.81 -34.05 16.72
C ILE A 536 0.12 -34.97 17.54
N HIS A 537 0.97 -34.41 18.41
CA HIS A 537 1.93 -35.17 19.22
C HIS A 537 1.52 -35.33 20.70
N GLY A 538 0.38 -34.76 21.15
CA GLY A 538 0.04 -34.62 22.58
C GLY A 538 -1.25 -35.28 23.09
N GLY A 539 -2.14 -35.80 22.24
CA GLY A 539 -3.41 -36.39 22.68
C GLY A 539 -4.32 -36.79 21.51
N PRO A 540 -5.44 -37.52 21.74
CA PRO A 540 -6.17 -38.20 20.68
C PRO A 540 -6.75 -37.20 19.67
N ILE A 541 -6.59 -37.55 18.39
CA ILE A 541 -6.99 -36.77 17.21
C ILE A 541 -8.47 -36.35 17.32
N MET A 542 -8.73 -35.12 17.76
CA MET A 542 -10.00 -34.46 17.51
C MET A 542 -9.86 -33.67 16.21
N THR A 543 -10.58 -34.09 15.18
CA THR A 543 -10.74 -33.38 13.91
C THR A 543 -11.43 -32.05 14.15
N ARG A 544 -10.66 -31.00 14.43
CA ARG A 544 -11.21 -29.65 14.59
C ARG A 544 -11.51 -29.05 13.21
N SER A 545 -12.79 -29.03 12.88
CA SER A 545 -13.34 -28.49 11.62
C SER A 545 -12.92 -27.03 11.37
N LYS A 546 -12.80 -26.68 10.07
CA LYS A 546 -12.55 -25.38 9.38
C LYS A 546 -13.12 -24.10 10.05
N SER A 547 -13.98 -24.23 11.04
CA SER A 547 -14.65 -23.17 11.79
C SER A 547 -13.74 -22.41 12.78
N ALA A 548 -12.68 -23.01 13.32
CA ALA A 548 -11.86 -22.36 14.36
C ALA A 548 -10.93 -21.27 13.80
N PHE A 549 -10.25 -21.52 12.68
CA PHE A 549 -9.40 -20.51 12.01
C PHE A 549 -10.23 -19.37 11.38
N ALA A 550 -11.38 -19.70 10.79
CA ALA A 550 -12.35 -18.70 10.33
C ALA A 550 -12.84 -17.82 11.51
N ARG A 551 -13.09 -18.42 12.67
CA ARG A 551 -13.38 -17.67 13.92
C ARG A 551 -12.18 -16.88 14.42
N LEU A 552 -10.93 -17.36 14.32
CA LEU A 552 -9.75 -16.66 14.84
C LEU A 552 -9.38 -15.43 14.01
N ILE A 553 -9.53 -15.52 12.68
CA ILE A 553 -9.42 -14.38 11.75
C ILE A 553 -10.59 -13.39 11.95
N SER A 554 -11.81 -13.91 12.13
CA SER A 554 -13.01 -13.07 12.33
C SER A 554 -13.06 -12.38 13.70
N LEU A 555 -12.68 -13.07 14.78
CA LEU A 555 -12.76 -12.60 16.18
C LEU A 555 -11.73 -11.52 16.53
N LYS A 556 -10.65 -11.38 15.75
CA LYS A 556 -9.70 -10.27 15.93
C LYS A 556 -10.03 -9.04 15.07
N SER A 557 -10.85 -9.20 14.02
CA SER A 557 -11.38 -8.09 13.23
C SER A 557 -12.54 -7.37 13.94
N PHE A 558 -13.24 -8.07 14.84
CA PHE A 558 -14.33 -7.55 15.65
C PHE A 558 -14.20 -8.02 17.10
N LYS A 559 -13.54 -7.24 17.97
CA LYS A 559 -13.69 -7.41 19.41
C LYS A 559 -13.96 -6.09 20.11
N GLY A 560 -15.19 -5.62 19.97
CA GLY A 560 -15.81 -4.74 20.97
C GLY A 560 -16.00 -5.53 22.26
N THR A 561 -15.38 -5.07 23.34
CA THR A 561 -15.45 -5.67 24.67
C THR A 561 -16.88 -5.62 25.21
N ARG A 562 -17.54 -6.77 25.40
CA ARG A 562 -18.69 -6.86 26.33
C ARG A 562 -18.15 -6.87 27.75
N ALA A 563 -18.52 -5.84 28.50
CA ALA A 563 -18.29 -5.74 29.94
C ALA A 563 -19.19 -6.73 30.71
N ASN A 564 -18.67 -7.14 31.86
CA ASN A 564 -19.26 -8.09 32.81
C ASN A 564 -20.67 -7.72 33.29
N GLY A 565 -21.53 -8.74 33.39
CA GLY A 565 -22.81 -8.69 34.10
C GLY A 565 -23.10 -10.03 34.77
N SER A 566 -23.06 -10.00 36.09
CA SER A 566 -23.37 -11.01 37.13
C SER A 566 -24.17 -12.27 36.77
N ALA A 567 -23.68 -13.37 37.33
CA ALA A 567 -24.38 -14.63 37.52
C ALA A 567 -25.69 -14.48 38.32
N GLN A 568 -26.75 -15.14 37.85
CA GLN A 568 -27.73 -15.79 38.71
C GLN A 568 -28.36 -16.95 37.94
N GLY A 569 -28.23 -18.16 38.48
CA GLY A 569 -28.64 -19.40 37.85
C GLY A 569 -30.14 -19.67 37.95
N SER A 570 -30.63 -20.54 37.06
CA SER A 570 -31.71 -21.48 37.38
C SER A 570 -31.74 -22.60 36.33
N GLN A 571 -31.53 -23.80 36.87
CA GLN A 571 -31.91 -25.16 36.47
C GLN A 571 -32.67 -25.41 35.14
N HIS A 572 -32.10 -26.34 34.36
CA HIS A 572 -32.72 -27.56 33.83
C HIS A 572 -34.24 -27.72 33.97
N VAL A 573 -34.96 -27.86 32.83
CA VAL A 573 -35.91 -28.96 32.57
C VAL A 573 -35.91 -29.24 31.06
N ALA A 574 -35.94 -30.53 30.73
CA ALA A 574 -35.96 -31.07 29.39
C ALA A 574 -37.39 -31.32 28.88
N LYS A 575 -37.49 -31.40 27.55
CA LYS A 575 -38.36 -32.29 26.75
C LYS A 575 -39.84 -31.95 26.48
N ASP A 576 -40.18 -32.40 25.26
CA ASP A 576 -41.44 -32.71 24.60
C ASP A 576 -42.21 -31.54 23.94
N LEU A 577 -42.32 -31.46 22.59
CA LEU A 577 -43.17 -32.23 21.66
C LEU A 577 -44.66 -32.18 22.05
N GLU A 578 -45.43 -31.29 21.41
CA GLU A 578 -46.58 -31.64 20.55
C GLU A 578 -47.36 -30.40 20.08
N ASN A 579 -47.73 -30.45 18.80
CA ASN A 579 -48.85 -29.81 18.10
C ASN A 579 -49.72 -28.78 18.84
N SER A 580 -49.85 -27.59 18.26
CA SER A 580 -51.04 -27.24 17.47
C SER A 580 -50.83 -26.01 16.59
#